data_AF-A0A843TAD3-F1
#
_entry.id   AF-A0A843TAD3-F1
#
_cell.length_a   1.000
_cell.length_b   1.000
_cell.length_c   1.000
_cell.angle_alpha   90.00
_cell.angle_beta   90.00
_cell.angle_gamma   90.00
#
_symmetry.space_group_name_H-M   'P 1'
#
loop_
_entity.id
_entity.type
_entity.pdbx_description
1 polymer ?
#
loop_
_entity_poly.entity_id
_entity_poly.type
_entity_poly.pdbx_seq_one_letter_code
_entity_poly.pdbx_strand_id
1 'polypeptide(L)'
;MSGHDMASRGRRGVPAREGEQRRDEPQREDQGEQQAPAPQGPVLPPPPPVDYGVFMQGLVQAMQTQAHTQAALQAQLKAQKRADVWWSSLLRTRFEDGAVEVGWDEFVRLFRTKFVPEHIQDKMEQEFLSLTQGSMTVLEYKARFAELTKYAPHIVADERRKAKKFVMGLRPSLRTRLVAFDHHTLEQALSAACR
;
A
#
# COMPACT_ATOMS: atom_id res chain seq x y z
N MET A 1 -26.77 78.44 -5.22
CA MET A 1 -27.32 79.70 -5.76
C MET A 1 -26.17 80.51 -6.32
N SER A 2 -26.30 80.94 -7.58
CA SER A 2 -25.58 81.99 -8.33
C SER A 2 -24.05 82.07 -8.19
N GLY A 3 -23.22 81.92 -9.22
CA GLY A 3 -23.41 82.37 -10.60
C GLY A 3 -22.95 83.82 -10.76
N HIS A 4 -21.74 84.04 -11.28
CA HIS A 4 -21.49 85.14 -12.22
C HIS A 4 -20.27 84.85 -13.09
N ASP A 5 -20.57 84.66 -14.37
CA ASP A 5 -19.70 84.71 -15.52
C ASP A 5 -19.10 86.11 -15.71
N MET A 6 -17.88 86.19 -16.26
CA MET A 6 -17.65 87.00 -17.46
C MET A 6 -16.31 86.64 -18.12
N ALA A 7 -16.49 86.10 -19.33
CA ALA A 7 -15.50 85.72 -20.30
C ALA A 7 -14.89 86.91 -21.07
N SER A 8 -14.00 86.53 -22.01
CA SER A 8 -13.75 87.16 -23.33
C SER A 8 -12.51 88.05 -23.38
N ARG A 9 -11.57 87.95 -24.32
CA ARG A 9 -11.45 87.41 -25.70
C ARG A 9 -9.94 87.21 -25.94
N GLY A 10 -9.41 86.36 -26.82
CA GLY A 10 -9.98 85.68 -27.97
C GLY A 10 -9.05 85.80 -29.18
N ARG A 11 -9.30 84.94 -30.18
CA ARG A 11 -8.78 84.87 -31.56
C ARG A 11 -7.45 84.12 -31.72
N ARG A 12 -7.20 83.29 -32.73
CA ARG A 12 -7.90 82.76 -33.95
C ARG A 12 -6.83 81.80 -34.55
N GLY A 13 -7.08 80.73 -35.29
CA GLY A 13 -8.29 80.13 -35.85
C GLY A 13 -7.95 78.85 -36.66
N VAL A 14 -8.96 77.98 -36.75
CA VAL A 14 -9.43 77.01 -37.77
C VAL A 14 -8.94 77.33 -39.22
N PRO A 15 -8.93 76.42 -40.26
CA PRO A 15 -9.81 75.25 -40.51
C PRO A 15 -9.14 73.98 -41.15
N ALA A 16 -9.64 72.75 -41.00
CA ALA A 16 -10.78 71.99 -41.57
C ALA A 16 -10.54 71.26 -42.92
N ARG A 17 -11.19 70.08 -43.04
CA ARG A 17 -11.50 69.21 -44.22
C ARG A 17 -10.47 68.13 -44.59
N GLU A 18 -10.78 66.85 -44.38
CA GLU A 18 -11.60 65.93 -45.22
C GLU A 18 -10.91 65.54 -46.53
N GLY A 19 -10.81 64.22 -46.80
CA GLY A 19 -10.63 63.70 -48.15
C GLY A 19 -9.66 62.51 -48.25
N GLU A 20 -10.21 61.35 -48.61
CA GLU A 20 -9.54 60.14 -49.08
C GLU A 20 -8.41 60.39 -50.11
N GLN A 21 -7.38 59.54 -50.11
CA GLN A 21 -7.17 58.57 -51.20
C GLN A 21 -5.97 57.66 -50.93
N ARG A 22 -6.17 56.35 -51.13
CA ARG A 22 -5.11 55.36 -51.33
C ARG A 22 -4.25 55.75 -52.54
N ARG A 23 -2.92 55.73 -52.41
CA ARG A 23 -1.97 55.38 -53.49
C ARG A 23 -0.66 54.83 -52.91
N ASP A 24 -0.45 53.57 -53.24
CA ASP A 24 0.78 52.97 -53.77
C ASP A 24 2.03 52.88 -52.86
N GLU A 25 2.21 51.66 -52.34
CA GLU A 25 3.46 51.07 -51.87
C GLU A 25 4.52 51.02 -52.99
N PRO A 26 5.79 51.40 -52.74
CA PRO A 26 6.91 50.91 -53.52
C PRO A 26 7.71 49.87 -52.71
N GLN A 27 7.55 48.60 -53.06
CA GLN A 27 8.48 47.53 -52.68
C GLN A 27 9.85 47.81 -53.31
N ARG A 28 10.90 47.86 -52.48
CA ARG A 28 12.29 47.57 -52.88
C ARG A 28 12.99 46.81 -51.75
N GLU A 29 12.94 45.49 -51.90
CA GLU A 29 13.97 44.45 -51.68
C GLU A 29 15.27 44.93 -50.97
N ASP A 30 15.51 44.44 -49.75
CA ASP A 30 16.32 43.24 -49.45
C ASP A 30 17.82 43.42 -49.71
N GLN A 31 18.56 43.79 -48.66
CA GLN A 31 20.01 43.60 -48.57
C GLN A 31 20.37 43.14 -47.14
N GLY A 32 20.36 41.82 -46.96
CA GLY A 32 21.24 41.00 -46.12
C GLY A 32 21.87 41.59 -44.87
N GLU A 33 21.26 41.34 -43.70
CA GLU A 33 22.02 41.22 -42.46
C GLU A 33 22.75 39.87 -42.45
N GLN A 34 24.03 39.87 -42.86
CA GLN A 34 24.93 38.75 -42.58
C GLN A 34 25.06 38.58 -41.06
N GLN A 35 24.44 37.52 -40.53
CA GLN A 35 24.57 37.16 -39.13
C GLN A 35 25.95 36.49 -38.91
N ALA A 36 26.84 37.14 -38.17
CA ALA A 36 28.14 36.58 -37.79
C ALA A 36 27.95 35.32 -36.91
N PRO A 37 28.79 34.27 -37.04
CA PRO A 37 28.68 33.09 -36.19
C PRO A 37 29.06 33.46 -34.74
N ALA A 38 28.25 33.01 -33.78
CA ALA A 38 28.45 33.28 -32.35
C ALA A 38 29.79 32.73 -31.83
N PRO A 39 30.46 33.40 -30.88
CA PRO A 39 31.72 32.92 -30.29
C PRO A 39 31.50 31.63 -29.49
N GLN A 40 32.22 30.57 -29.84
CA GLN A 40 32.26 29.33 -29.06
C GLN A 40 33.16 29.52 -27.84
N GLY A 41 32.58 29.62 -26.64
CA GLY A 41 33.33 29.59 -25.37
C GLY A 41 33.98 28.22 -25.12
N PRO A 42 34.92 28.10 -24.17
CA PRO A 42 35.58 26.84 -23.88
C PRO A 42 34.56 25.77 -23.48
N VAL A 43 34.47 24.70 -24.28
CA VAL A 43 33.69 23.50 -23.98
C VAL A 43 34.31 22.85 -22.74
N LEU A 44 33.56 22.83 -21.63
CA LEU A 44 33.93 22.09 -20.42
C LEU A 44 34.20 20.62 -20.80
N PRO A 45 35.31 20.01 -20.33
CA PRO A 45 35.57 18.60 -20.60
C PRO A 45 34.40 17.75 -20.07
N PRO A 46 33.97 16.71 -20.79
CA PRO A 46 32.90 15.85 -20.33
C PRO A 46 33.29 15.23 -18.98
N PRO A 47 32.38 15.19 -17.99
CA PRO A 47 32.63 14.46 -16.75
C PRO A 47 32.99 13.00 -17.06
N PRO A 48 33.85 12.34 -16.25
CA PRO A 48 34.21 10.94 -16.44
C PRO A 48 32.93 10.07 -16.49
N PRO A 49 32.95 8.93 -17.21
CA PRO A 49 31.78 8.07 -17.37
C PRO A 49 31.43 7.41 -16.04
N VAL A 50 30.70 8.12 -15.19
CA VAL A 50 29.73 7.50 -14.30
C VAL A 50 28.72 6.85 -15.24
N ASP A 51 28.45 5.56 -15.08
CA ASP A 51 27.34 4.93 -15.79
C ASP A 51 26.04 5.57 -15.29
N TYR A 52 25.65 6.66 -15.96
CA TYR A 52 24.45 7.43 -15.64
C TYR A 52 23.21 6.55 -15.70
N GLY A 53 23.22 5.47 -16.50
CA GLY A 53 22.15 4.48 -16.55
C GLY A 53 22.02 3.76 -15.21
N VAL A 54 23.12 3.24 -14.66
CA VAL A 54 23.13 2.57 -13.35
C VAL A 54 22.76 3.54 -12.23
N PHE A 55 23.29 4.76 -12.26
CA PHE A 55 22.96 5.79 -11.26
C PHE A 55 21.47 6.15 -11.29
N MET A 56 20.91 6.46 -12.47
CA MET A 56 19.50 6.81 -12.61
C MET A 56 18.58 5.63 -12.30
N GLN A 57 18.97 4.40 -12.65
CA GLN A 57 18.25 3.19 -12.25
C GLN A 57 18.23 3.02 -10.74
N GLY A 58 19.35 3.24 -10.06
CA GLY A 58 19.43 3.24 -8.60
C GLY A 58 18.51 4.27 -7.95
N LEU A 59 18.44 5.49 -8.51
CA LEU A 59 17.52 6.53 -8.05
C LEU A 59 16.06 6.13 -8.23
N VAL A 60 15.68 5.63 -9.40
CA VAL A 60 14.31 5.17 -9.67
C VAL A 60 13.93 4.02 -8.72
N GLN A 61 14.83 3.06 -8.50
CA GLN A 61 14.62 1.96 -7.57
C GLN A 61 14.45 2.45 -6.13
N ALA A 62 15.26 3.42 -5.70
CA ALA A 62 15.16 4.01 -4.37
C ALA A 62 13.82 4.74 -4.18
N MET A 63 13.36 5.49 -5.19
CA MET A 63 12.06 6.17 -5.17
C MET A 63 10.90 5.18 -5.11
N GLN A 64 10.94 4.10 -5.91
CA GLN A 64 9.92 3.05 -5.87
C GLN A 64 9.88 2.37 -4.51
N THR A 65 11.05 2.03 -3.95
CA THR A 65 11.16 1.42 -2.63
C THR A 65 10.60 2.36 -1.55
N GLN A 66 10.89 3.66 -1.63
CA GLN A 66 10.32 4.67 -0.75
C GLN A 66 8.80 4.77 -0.89
N ALA A 67 8.28 4.77 -2.11
CA ALA A 67 6.84 4.81 -2.35
C ALA A 67 6.14 3.56 -1.80
N HIS A 68 6.70 2.37 -2.01
CA HIS A 68 6.16 1.11 -1.47
C HIS A 68 6.18 1.08 0.06
N THR A 69 7.29 1.49 0.68
CA THR A 69 7.40 1.55 2.15
C THR A 69 6.44 2.59 2.75
N GLN A 70 6.32 3.77 2.14
CA GLN A 70 5.37 4.79 2.55
C GLN A 70 3.91 4.29 2.43
N ALA A 71 3.56 3.67 1.30
CA ALA A 71 2.24 3.10 1.08
C ALA A 71 1.91 2.00 2.10
N ALA A 72 2.87 1.11 2.40
CA ALA A 72 2.72 0.07 3.40
C ALA A 72 2.48 0.66 4.81
N LEU A 73 3.25 1.68 5.20
CA LEU A 73 3.07 2.37 6.48
C LEU A 73 1.70 3.04 6.57
N GLN A 74 1.25 3.71 5.51
CA GLN A 74 -0.07 4.33 5.46
C GLN A 74 -1.19 3.29 5.56
N ALA A 75 -1.06 2.16 4.86
CA ALA A 75 -2.02 1.07 4.93
C ALA A 75 -2.10 0.48 6.36
N GLN A 76 -0.96 0.26 7.01
CA GLN A 76 -0.89 -0.20 8.40
C GLN A 76 -1.61 0.76 9.36
N LEU A 77 -1.30 2.07 9.29
CA LEU A 77 -1.93 3.08 10.13
C LEU A 77 -3.44 3.17 9.88
N LYS A 78 -3.87 3.07 8.63
CA LYS A 78 -5.30 3.07 8.28
C LYS A 78 -6.02 1.84 8.84
N ALA A 79 -5.39 0.67 8.77
CA ALA A 79 -5.94 -0.56 9.35
C ALA A 79 -6.06 -0.45 10.87
N GLN A 80 -5.03 0.06 11.55
CA GLN A 80 -5.04 0.28 13.00
C GLN A 80 -6.18 1.22 13.42
N LYS A 81 -6.28 2.40 12.80
CA LYS A 81 -7.38 3.35 13.10
C LYS A 81 -8.76 2.74 12.90
N ARG A 82 -8.93 1.93 11.84
CA ARG A 82 -10.20 1.24 11.56
C ARG A 82 -10.51 0.18 12.62
N ALA A 83 -9.50 -0.54 13.11
CA ALA A 83 -9.64 -1.51 14.19
C ALA A 83 -10.02 -0.83 15.50
N ASP A 84 -9.37 0.28 15.85
CA ASP A 84 -9.65 1.04 17.08
C ASP A 84 -11.08 1.56 17.12
N VAL A 85 -11.54 2.15 16.01
CA VAL A 85 -12.91 2.67 15.88
C VAL A 85 -13.93 1.54 15.97
N TRP A 86 -13.69 0.42 15.28
CA TRP A 86 -14.57 -0.74 15.33
C TRP A 86 -14.67 -1.33 16.75
N TRP A 87 -13.53 -1.51 17.42
CA TRP A 87 -13.49 -2.08 18.77
C TRP A 87 -14.20 -1.19 19.79
N SER A 88 -13.94 0.12 19.74
CA SER A 88 -14.61 1.09 20.59
C SER A 88 -16.14 1.12 20.38
N SER A 89 -16.58 1.03 19.12
CA SER A 89 -18.00 0.96 18.78
C SER A 89 -18.65 -0.32 19.29
N LEU A 90 -17.97 -1.47 19.13
CA LEU A 90 -18.47 -2.77 19.59
C LEU A 90 -18.63 -2.79 21.11
N LEU A 91 -17.63 -2.30 21.85
CA LEU A 91 -17.71 -2.22 23.31
C LEU A 91 -18.86 -1.32 23.76
N ARG A 92 -19.04 -0.16 23.14
CA ARG A 92 -20.17 0.74 23.47
C ARG A 92 -21.51 0.05 23.34
N THR A 93 -21.77 -0.60 22.20
CA THR A 93 -23.02 -1.34 21.98
C THR A 93 -23.20 -2.47 23.01
N ARG A 94 -22.13 -3.20 23.34
CA ARG A 94 -22.19 -4.27 24.33
C ARG A 94 -22.45 -3.78 25.76
N PHE A 95 -21.89 -2.63 26.14
CA PHE A 95 -22.20 -1.99 27.43
C PHE A 95 -23.65 -1.48 27.49
N GLU A 96 -24.16 -0.92 26.39
CA GLU A 96 -25.58 -0.52 26.28
C GLU A 96 -26.53 -1.71 26.40
N ASP A 97 -26.15 -2.87 25.85
CA ASP A 97 -26.88 -4.14 25.96
C ASP A 97 -26.76 -4.81 27.35
N GLY A 98 -26.02 -4.22 28.29
CA GLY A 98 -25.79 -4.79 29.64
C GLY A 98 -24.86 -6.01 29.65
N ALA A 99 -24.12 -6.27 28.56
CA ALA A 99 -23.18 -7.38 28.49
C ALA A 99 -21.88 -7.05 29.27
N VAL A 100 -21.45 -8.01 30.09
CA VAL A 100 -20.25 -7.91 30.93
C VAL A 100 -19.08 -8.54 30.17
N GLU A 101 -18.20 -7.67 29.65
CA GLU A 101 -16.88 -7.97 29.09
C GLU A 101 -16.80 -8.93 27.89
N VAL A 102 -16.07 -8.51 26.85
CA VAL A 102 -15.73 -9.38 25.72
C VAL A 102 -14.46 -10.16 26.07
N GLY A 103 -14.60 -11.45 26.36
CA GLY A 103 -13.47 -12.35 26.58
C GLY A 103 -12.52 -12.42 25.37
N TRP A 104 -11.27 -12.81 25.59
CA TRP A 104 -10.24 -12.84 24.54
C TRP A 104 -10.60 -13.72 23.34
N ASP A 105 -11.17 -14.90 23.56
CA ASP A 105 -11.56 -15.81 22.47
C ASP A 105 -12.66 -15.21 21.59
N GLU A 106 -13.62 -14.52 22.21
CA GLU A 106 -14.69 -13.83 21.52
C GLU A 106 -14.17 -12.61 20.74
N PHE A 107 -13.24 -11.85 21.33
CA PHE A 107 -12.53 -10.78 20.61
C PHE A 107 -11.85 -11.32 19.35
N VAL A 108 -11.08 -12.40 19.47
CA VAL A 108 -10.37 -13.01 18.33
C VAL A 108 -11.35 -13.46 17.25
N ARG A 109 -12.49 -14.05 17.64
CA ARG A 109 -13.54 -14.47 16.71
C ARG A 109 -14.12 -13.27 15.95
N LEU A 110 -14.57 -12.25 16.67
CA LEU A 110 -15.16 -11.04 16.09
C LEU A 110 -14.17 -10.26 15.20
N PHE A 111 -12.91 -10.18 15.64
CA PHE A 111 -11.84 -9.53 14.89
C PHE A 111 -11.61 -10.23 13.55
N ARG A 112 -11.52 -11.57 13.53
CA ARG A 112 -11.34 -12.33 12.28
C ARG A 112 -12.50 -12.15 11.33
N THR A 113 -13.74 -12.27 11.82
CA THR A 113 -14.94 -12.02 11.00
C THR A 113 -14.93 -10.62 10.39
N LYS A 114 -14.40 -9.61 11.09
CA LYS A 114 -14.38 -8.22 10.60
C LYS A 114 -13.24 -7.91 9.63
N PHE A 115 -12.05 -8.48 9.87
CA PHE A 115 -10.81 -8.04 9.20
C PHE A 115 -10.15 -9.10 8.31
N VAL A 116 -10.52 -10.37 8.43
CA VAL A 116 -10.01 -11.46 7.59
C VAL A 116 -11.11 -11.86 6.60
N PRO A 117 -10.94 -11.61 5.29
CA PRO A 117 -11.92 -12.02 4.30
C PRO A 117 -12.21 -13.52 4.35
N GLU A 118 -13.47 -13.91 4.13
CA GLU A 118 -13.93 -15.31 4.21
C GLU A 118 -13.07 -16.25 3.34
N HIS A 119 -12.84 -15.90 2.07
CA HIS A 119 -11.98 -16.70 1.18
C HIS A 119 -10.55 -16.92 1.71
N ILE A 120 -10.00 -16.01 2.52
CA ILE A 120 -8.70 -16.19 3.17
C ILE A 120 -8.83 -17.17 4.34
N GLN A 121 -9.92 -17.08 5.12
CA GLN A 121 -10.20 -18.03 6.19
C GLN A 121 -10.36 -19.44 5.63
N ASP A 122 -11.14 -19.60 4.55
CA ASP A 122 -11.35 -20.87 3.85
C ASP A 122 -10.03 -21.44 3.34
N LYS A 123 -9.19 -20.59 2.74
CA LYS A 123 -7.86 -21.00 2.27
C LYS A 123 -6.99 -21.52 3.42
N MET A 124 -6.98 -20.83 4.57
CA MET A 124 -6.21 -21.25 5.74
C MET A 124 -6.74 -22.54 6.35
N GLU A 125 -8.07 -22.73 6.34
CA GLU A 125 -8.70 -23.98 6.75
C GLU A 125 -8.30 -25.13 5.80
N GLN A 126 -8.35 -24.93 4.50
CA GLN A 126 -7.88 -25.93 3.54
C GLN A 126 -6.39 -26.24 3.68
N GLU A 127 -5.57 -25.23 3.96
CA GLU A 127 -4.15 -25.42 4.27
C GLU A 127 -3.97 -26.28 5.53
N PHE A 128 -4.78 -26.07 6.57
CA PHE A 128 -4.77 -26.92 7.76
C PHE A 128 -5.20 -28.37 7.48
N LEU A 129 -6.26 -28.54 6.70
CA LEU A 129 -6.78 -29.86 6.34
C LEU A 129 -5.76 -30.66 5.53
N SER A 130 -5.06 -30.01 4.61
CA SER A 130 -4.02 -30.61 3.77
C SER A 130 -2.62 -30.63 4.41
N LEU A 131 -2.45 -30.03 5.59
CA LEU A 131 -1.16 -29.92 6.26
C LEU A 131 -0.55 -31.31 6.54
N THR A 132 0.67 -31.49 6.04
CA THR A 132 1.54 -32.62 6.34
C THR A 132 2.93 -32.13 6.71
N GLN A 133 3.70 -32.94 7.42
CA GLN A 133 5.08 -32.62 7.80
C GLN A 133 5.98 -32.44 6.56
N GLY A 134 5.78 -33.21 5.50
CA GLY A 134 6.58 -33.09 4.27
C GLY A 134 8.09 -33.19 4.54
N SER A 135 8.83 -32.15 4.13
CA SER A 135 10.27 -31.99 4.39
C SER A 135 10.60 -31.26 5.70
N MET A 136 9.59 -30.74 6.41
CA MET A 136 9.78 -29.99 7.64
C MET A 136 10.28 -30.88 8.78
N THR A 137 11.05 -30.28 9.68
CA THR A 137 11.31 -30.90 10.99
C THR A 137 10.00 -31.02 11.77
N VAL A 138 9.95 -31.92 12.76
CA VAL A 138 8.77 -32.10 13.62
C VAL A 138 8.43 -30.79 14.35
N LEU A 139 9.43 -29.99 14.70
CA LEU A 139 9.26 -28.73 15.42
C LEU A 139 8.67 -27.62 14.52
N GLU A 140 9.14 -27.51 13.28
CA GLU A 140 8.57 -26.59 12.30
C GLU A 140 7.14 -26.99 11.94
N TYR A 141 6.89 -28.29 11.76
CA TYR A 141 5.54 -28.82 11.54
C TYR A 141 4.61 -28.52 12.73
N LYS A 142 5.08 -28.68 13.97
CA LYS A 142 4.34 -28.28 15.18
C LYS A 142 3.99 -26.79 15.17
N ALA A 143 4.95 -25.92 14.82
CA ALA A 143 4.71 -24.48 14.76
C ALA A 143 3.64 -24.14 13.71
N ARG A 144 3.73 -24.71 12.51
CA ARG A 144 2.71 -24.55 11.46
C ARG A 144 1.36 -25.12 11.86
N PHE A 145 1.34 -26.28 12.51
CA PHE A 145 0.12 -26.89 13.01
C PHE A 145 -0.57 -25.96 14.01
N ALA A 146 0.16 -25.42 14.99
CA ALA A 146 -0.37 -24.50 16.00
C ALA A 146 -0.88 -23.19 15.38
N GLU A 147 -0.17 -22.66 14.38
CA GLU A 147 -0.63 -21.52 13.59
C GLU A 147 -1.97 -21.84 12.90
N LEU A 148 -2.07 -22.94 12.17
CA LEU A 148 -3.23 -23.21 11.33
C LEU A 148 -4.44 -23.76 12.10
N THR A 149 -4.23 -24.35 13.28
CA THR A 149 -5.29 -24.85 14.19
C THR A 149 -6.35 -23.77 14.46
N LYS A 150 -5.94 -22.50 14.48
CA LYS A 150 -6.83 -21.37 14.76
C LYS A 150 -7.94 -21.20 13.72
N TYR A 151 -7.77 -21.71 12.50
CA TYR A 151 -8.73 -21.61 11.40
C TYR A 151 -9.68 -22.80 11.29
N ALA A 152 -9.42 -23.90 11.99
CA ALA A 152 -10.26 -25.09 11.95
C ALA A 152 -10.56 -25.65 13.37
N PRO A 153 -11.09 -24.82 14.29
CA PRO A 153 -11.33 -25.23 15.68
C PRO A 153 -12.26 -26.45 15.79
N HIS A 154 -13.17 -26.63 14.83
CA HIS A 154 -14.11 -27.75 14.79
C HIS A 154 -13.42 -29.10 14.48
N ILE A 155 -12.27 -29.09 13.79
CA ILE A 155 -11.47 -30.29 13.48
C ILE A 155 -10.67 -30.76 14.69
N VAL A 156 -10.21 -29.82 15.51
CA VAL A 156 -9.37 -30.03 16.71
C VAL A 156 -10.13 -29.75 18.01
N ALA A 157 -11.44 -30.00 18.00
CA ALA A 157 -12.36 -29.60 19.08
C ALA A 157 -11.98 -30.15 20.47
N ASP A 158 -11.24 -31.26 20.50
CA ASP A 158 -10.68 -31.84 21.72
C ASP A 158 -9.21 -32.24 21.51
N GLU A 159 -8.48 -32.39 22.61
CA GLU A 159 -7.04 -32.72 22.57
C GLU A 159 -6.75 -34.07 21.89
N ARG A 160 -7.69 -35.02 21.93
CA ARG A 160 -7.53 -36.32 21.25
C ARG A 160 -7.64 -36.19 19.74
N ARG A 161 -8.63 -35.45 19.22
CA ARG A 161 -8.77 -35.14 17.79
C ARG A 161 -7.57 -34.36 17.29
N LYS A 162 -7.10 -33.40 18.08
CA LYS A 162 -5.90 -32.61 17.79
C LYS A 162 -4.65 -33.48 17.70
N ALA A 163 -4.42 -34.37 18.68
CA ALA A 163 -3.31 -35.32 18.66
C ALA A 163 -3.39 -36.26 17.45
N LYS A 164 -4.58 -36.83 17.18
CA LYS A 164 -4.81 -37.71 16.03
C LYS A 164 -4.51 -37.00 14.70
N LYS A 165 -5.03 -35.79 14.50
CA LYS A 165 -4.78 -34.99 13.28
C LYS A 165 -3.29 -34.66 13.14
N PHE A 166 -2.61 -34.31 14.23
CA PHE A 166 -1.16 -34.06 14.23
C PHE A 166 -0.39 -35.30 13.75
N VAL A 167 -0.65 -36.47 14.35
CA VAL A 167 0.00 -37.74 14.00
C VAL A 167 -0.29 -38.16 12.55
N MET A 168 -1.52 -37.95 12.07
CA MET A 168 -1.89 -38.28 10.69
C MET A 168 -1.12 -37.47 9.64
N GLY A 169 -0.77 -36.22 9.96
CA GLY A 169 0.04 -35.38 9.08
C GLY A 169 1.55 -35.61 9.20
N LEU A 170 2.04 -36.40 10.16
CA LEU A 170 3.46 -36.74 10.24
C LEU A 170 3.91 -37.60 9.05
N ARG A 171 5.22 -37.59 8.78
CA ARG A 171 5.83 -38.44 7.74
C ARG A 171 5.51 -39.92 7.97
N PRO A 172 5.35 -40.74 6.92
CA PRO A 172 4.93 -42.14 7.06
C PRO A 172 5.75 -42.96 8.07
N SER A 173 7.07 -42.77 8.11
CA SER A 173 7.97 -43.48 9.03
C SER A 173 7.67 -43.19 10.51
N LEU A 174 7.36 -41.93 10.84
CA LEU A 174 6.96 -41.53 12.20
C LEU A 174 5.51 -41.92 12.48
N ARG A 175 4.63 -41.70 11.51
CA ARG A 175 3.20 -42.00 11.64
C ARG A 175 2.97 -43.47 11.97
N THR A 176 3.60 -44.41 11.25
CA THR A 176 3.43 -45.86 11.52
C THR A 176 3.87 -46.23 12.93
N ARG A 177 4.97 -45.65 13.43
CA ARG A 177 5.43 -45.86 14.81
C ARG A 177 4.43 -45.30 15.83
N LEU A 178 3.87 -44.13 15.57
CA LEU A 178 3.06 -43.36 16.53
C LEU A 178 1.59 -43.78 16.54
N VAL A 179 1.04 -44.26 15.42
CA VAL A 179 -0.35 -44.75 15.35
C VAL A 179 -0.56 -46.00 16.22
N ALA A 180 0.50 -46.76 16.47
CA ALA A 180 0.45 -47.92 17.37
C ALA A 180 0.25 -47.52 18.85
N PHE A 181 0.42 -46.24 19.20
CA PHE A 181 0.23 -45.72 20.55
C PHE A 181 -1.00 -44.79 20.59
N ASP A 182 -1.91 -45.01 21.54
CA ASP A 182 -3.09 -44.15 21.72
C ASP A 182 -2.66 -42.83 22.39
N HIS A 183 -2.29 -41.85 21.58
CA HIS A 183 -1.93 -40.52 22.06
C HIS A 183 -3.19 -39.71 22.39
N HIS A 184 -3.35 -39.37 23.67
CA HIS A 184 -4.51 -38.63 24.16
C HIS A 184 -4.30 -37.11 24.15
N THR A 185 -3.04 -36.67 24.05
CA THR A 185 -2.68 -35.24 24.00
C THR A 185 -1.63 -34.96 22.92
N LEU A 186 -1.59 -33.72 22.44
CA LEU A 186 -0.58 -33.29 21.46
C LEU A 186 0.85 -33.42 22.03
N GLU A 187 1.02 -33.19 23.33
CA GLU A 187 2.32 -33.31 24.00
C GLU A 187 2.85 -34.74 24.01
N GLN A 188 1.98 -35.73 24.26
CA GLN A 188 2.35 -37.15 24.18
C GLN A 188 2.81 -37.52 22.77
N ALA A 189 2.08 -37.06 21.74
CA ALA A 189 2.46 -37.29 20.34
C ALA A 189 3.81 -36.64 19.99
N LEU A 190 4.07 -35.43 20.50
CA LEU A 190 5.35 -34.72 20.29
C LEU A 190 6.52 -35.42 20.98
N SER A 191 6.36 -35.82 22.25
CA SER A 191 7.39 -36.54 23.00
C SER A 191 7.77 -37.87 22.34
N ALA A 192 6.80 -38.55 21.75
CA ALA A 192 7.02 -39.79 21.03
C ALA A 192 7.63 -39.57 19.63
N ALA A 193 7.32 -38.46 18.97
CA ALA A 193 7.86 -38.11 17.65
C ALA A 193 9.33 -37.63 17.71
N CYS A 194 9.76 -37.04 18.83
CA CYS A 194 11.13 -36.56 19.03
C CYS A 194 12.08 -37.62 19.63
N ARG A 195 11.58 -38.82 19.95
CA ARG A 195 12.36 -39.98 20.40
C ARG A 195 12.85 -40.83 19.23
#